data_AF-A0A6N4QET9-F1
#
_entry.id   AF-A0A6N4QET9-F1
#
_cell.length_a   1.000
_cell.length_b   1.000
_cell.length_c   1.000
_cell.angle_alpha   90.00
_cell.angle_beta   90.00
_cell.angle_gamma   90.00
#
_symmetry.space_group_name_H-M   'P 1'
#
loop_
_entity.id
_entity.type
_entity.pdbx_description
1 polymer ?
#
loop_
_entity_poly.entity_id
_entity_poly.type
_entity_poly.pdbx_seq_one_letter_code
_entity_poly.pdbx_strand_id
1 'polypeptide(L)'
;MSFQDSIKVCLQKYADFSGKAKRPEFWWWVVACIIISAAFSMFLPVIGGIFSLAILLPSLSVGSRRLHDIGMSGWWQLIGLTGIGILVLIFFWAQKGK
;
A
#
# COMPACT_ATOMS: atom_id res chain seq x y z
N MET A 1 15.78 2.22 4.81
CA MET A 1 14.80 3.27 5.12
C MET A 1 14.16 2.92 6.44
N SER A 2 14.07 3.91 7.33
CA SER A 2 13.44 3.74 8.64
C SER A 2 11.91 3.71 8.48
N PHE A 3 11.23 3.10 9.44
CA PHE A 3 9.76 3.01 9.47
C PHE A 3 9.08 4.39 9.34
N GLN A 4 9.56 5.37 10.10
CA GLN A 4 9.03 6.74 10.09
C GLN A 4 9.22 7.43 8.74
N ASP A 5 10.36 7.22 8.07
CA ASP A 5 10.62 7.80 6.76
C ASP A 5 9.67 7.25 5.70
N SER A 6 9.34 5.96 5.80
CA SER A 6 8.44 5.30 4.86
C SER A 6 7.01 5.86 4.97
N ILE A 7 6.53 6.09 6.20
CA ILE A 7 5.22 6.73 6.43
C ILE A 7 5.21 8.17 5.91
N LYS A 8 6.25 8.96 6.20
CA LYS A 8 6.36 10.34 5.71
C LYS A 8 6.35 10.40 4.19
N VAL A 9 7.11 9.53 3.51
CA VAL A 9 7.15 9.48 2.04
C VAL A 9 5.77 9.12 1.49
N CYS A 10 5.07 8.13 2.04
CA CYS A 10 3.73 7.75 1.58
C CYS A 10 2.70 8.87 1.77
N LEU A 11 2.76 9.60 2.89
CA LEU A 11 1.88 10.74 3.14
C LEU A 11 2.23 11.97 2.30
N GLN A 12 3.52 12.22 2.01
CA GLN A 12 3.92 13.27 1.06
C GLN A 12 3.49 12.94 -0.36
N LYS A 13 3.50 11.65 -0.70
CA LYS A 13 3.17 11.12 -2.02
C LYS A 13 1.77 10.50 -2.06
N TYR A 14 0.83 11.14 -1.35
CA TYR A 14 -0.50 10.62 -1.02
C TYR A 14 -1.30 10.12 -2.24
N ALA A 15 -1.47 10.96 -3.25
CA ALA A 15 -2.25 10.66 -4.47
C ALA A 15 -1.42 10.80 -5.75
N ASP A 16 -0.10 10.69 -5.64
CA ASP A 16 0.75 10.64 -6.82
C ASP A 16 0.90 9.17 -7.24
N PHE A 17 0.45 8.83 -8.44
CA PHE A 17 0.51 7.47 -8.99
C PHE A 17 1.73 7.29 -9.91
N SER A 18 2.51 8.37 -10.10
CA SER A 18 3.68 8.40 -10.94
C SER A 18 4.94 7.99 -10.15
N GLY A 19 5.87 7.37 -10.87
CA GLY A 19 7.17 6.98 -10.35
C GLY A 19 7.24 5.58 -9.74
N LYS A 20 8.30 5.40 -8.96
CA LYS A 20 8.82 4.11 -8.49
C LYS A 20 8.84 4.04 -6.97
N ALA A 21 8.58 2.88 -6.37
CA ALA A 21 8.51 2.69 -4.92
C ALA A 21 9.47 1.59 -4.45
N LYS A 22 10.43 1.94 -3.60
CA LYS A 22 11.44 0.97 -3.16
C LYS A 22 10.76 -0.14 -2.34
N ARG A 23 11.26 -1.37 -2.47
CA ARG A 23 10.77 -2.54 -1.70
C ARG A 23 10.52 -2.27 -0.21
N PRO A 24 11.48 -1.70 0.56
CA PRO A 24 11.24 -1.41 1.97
C PRO A 24 10.17 -0.34 2.20
N GLU A 25 9.98 0.63 1.30
CA GLU A 25 8.90 1.65 1.43
C GLU A 25 7.53 0.97 1.38
N PHE A 26 7.34 0.04 0.43
CA PHE A 26 6.11 -0.73 0.30
C PHE A 26 5.83 -1.60 1.52
N TRP A 27 6.79 -2.41 1.97
CA TRP A 27 6.57 -3.35 3.07
C TRP A 27 6.38 -2.65 4.42
N TRP A 28 7.10 -1.55 4.68
CA TRP A 28 6.87 -0.77 5.90
C TRP A 28 5.49 -0.10 5.91
N TRP A 29 5.00 0.34 4.75
CA TRP A 29 3.63 0.85 4.61
C TRP A 29 2.59 -0.23 4.90
N VAL A 30 2.76 -1.44 4.36
CA VAL A 30 1.84 -2.57 4.62
C VAL A 30 1.81 -2.91 6.11
N VAL A 31 2.97 -3.01 6.76
CA VAL A 31 3.06 -3.26 8.21
C VAL A 31 2.38 -2.15 9.00
N ALA A 32 2.60 -0.88 8.63
CA ALA A 32 1.94 0.25 9.27
C ALA A 32 0.41 0.15 9.16
N CYS A 33 -0.11 -0.18 7.97
CA CYS A 33 -1.55 -0.37 7.75
C CYS A 33 -2.11 -1.50 8.64
N ILE A 34 -1.42 -2.63 8.74
CA ILE A 34 -1.87 -3.76 9.59
C ILE A 34 -1.96 -3.34 11.06
N ILE A 35 -0.93 -2.66 11.59
CA ILE A 35 -0.90 -2.21 12.99
C ILE A 35 -2.01 -1.20 13.26
N ILE A 36 -2.16 -0.23 12.37
CA ILE A 36 -3.22 0.78 12.43
C ILE A 36 -4.60 0.13 12.42
N SER A 37 -4.87 -0.77 11.47
CA SER A 37 -6.17 -1.42 11.34
C SER A 37 -6.48 -2.26 12.57
N ALA A 38 -5.50 -2.99 13.12
CA ALA A 38 -5.67 -3.75 14.35
C ALA A 38 -5.99 -2.84 15.54
N ALA A 39 -5.26 -1.73 15.71
CA ALA A 39 -5.52 -0.77 16.78
C ALA A 39 -6.91 -0.14 16.67
N PHE A 40 -7.29 0.35 15.48
CA PHE A 40 -8.60 0.97 15.27
C PHE A 40 -9.77 -0.01 15.44
N SER A 41 -9.58 -1.29 15.07
CA SER A 41 -10.60 -2.33 15.25
C SER A 41 -10.96 -2.59 16.72
N MET A 42 -10.01 -2.37 17.64
CA MET A 42 -10.18 -2.64 19.06
C MET A 42 -10.79 -1.47 19.83
N PHE A 43 -10.54 -0.23 19.39
CA PHE A 43 -10.90 0.97 20.17
C PHE A 43 -12.14 1.70 19.64
N LEU A 44 -12.25 1.97 18.33
CA LEU A 44 -13.26 2.90 17.79
C LEU A 44 -13.68 2.52 16.35
N PRO A 45 -14.65 1.61 16.17
CA PRO A 45 -15.02 1.10 14.84
C PRO A 45 -15.54 2.19 13.89
N VAL A 46 -16.26 3.19 14.42
CA VAL A 46 -16.80 4.30 13.61
C VAL A 46 -15.71 5.21 13.06
N ILE A 47 -14.70 5.54 13.87
CA ILE A 47 -13.58 6.40 13.44
C ILE A 47 -12.60 5.61 12.56
N GLY A 48 -12.46 4.29 12.81
CA GLY A 48 -11.67 3.39 11.98
C GLY A 48 -12.13 3.38 10.52
N GLY A 49 -13.44 3.47 10.25
CA GLY A 49 -13.97 3.56 8.89
C GLY A 49 -13.49 4.80 8.13
N ILE A 50 -13.52 5.98 8.77
CA ILE A 50 -13.05 7.24 8.15
C ILE A 50 -11.54 7.17 7.90
N PHE A 51 -10.79 6.63 8.86
CA PHE A 51 -9.35 6.48 8.73
C PHE A 51 -8.97 5.50 7.62
N SER A 52 -9.74 4.42 7.46
CA SER A 52 -9.56 3.47 6.36
C SER A 52 -9.73 4.14 5.00
N LEU A 53 -10.67 5.07 4.84
CA LEU A 53 -10.80 5.83 3.58
C LEU A 53 -9.59 6.74 3.33
N ALA A 54 -9.06 7.39 4.38
CA ALA A 54 -7.86 8.22 4.25
C ALA A 54 -6.62 7.40 3.86
N ILE A 55 -6.49 6.17 4.35
CA ILE A 55 -5.35 5.29 4.03
C ILE A 55 -5.53 4.55 2.70
N LEU A 56 -6.76 4.44 2.20
CA LEU A 56 -7.07 3.75 0.95
C LEU A 56 -6.33 4.38 -0.25
N LEU A 57 -6.36 5.70 -0.38
CA LEU A 57 -5.67 6.43 -1.46
C LEU A 57 -4.14 6.19 -1.48
N PRO A 58 -3.39 6.43 -0.40
CA PRO A 58 -1.96 6.16 -0.37
C PRO A 58 -1.64 4.66 -0.53
N SER A 59 -2.51 3.75 -0.08
CA SER A 59 -2.34 2.31 -0.32
C SER A 59 -2.45 1.95 -1.81
N LEU A 60 -3.40 2.56 -2.52
CA LEU A 60 -3.51 2.39 -3.96
C LEU A 60 -2.30 3.01 -4.69
N SER A 61 -1.89 4.23 -4.31
CA SER A 61 -0.79 4.94 -4.97
C SER A 61 0.57 4.25 -4.79
N VAL A 62 0.86 3.71 -3.60
CA VAL A 62 2.11 2.98 -3.34
C VAL A 62 2.10 1.63 -4.05
N GLY A 63 0.96 0.94 -4.07
CA GLY A 63 0.84 -0.33 -4.79
C GLY A 63 0.92 -0.18 -6.32
N SER A 64 0.39 0.92 -6.89
CA SER A 64 0.50 1.20 -8.32
C SER A 64 1.96 1.48 -8.71
N ARG A 65 2.69 2.30 -7.94
CA ARG A 65 4.12 2.56 -8.15
C ARG A 65 4.96 1.29 -8.05
N ARG A 66 4.63 0.41 -7.10
CA ARG A 66 5.34 -0.87 -6.95
C ARG A 66 5.10 -1.80 -8.15
N LEU A 67 3.91 -1.78 -8.74
CA LEU A 67 3.65 -2.50 -9.99
C LEU A 67 4.37 -1.87 -11.19
N HIS A 68 4.42 -0.54 -11.27
CA HIS A 68 5.18 0.18 -12.29
C HIS A 68 6.68 -0.16 -12.24
N ASP A 69 7.25 -0.42 -11.06
CA ASP A 69 8.64 -0.88 -10.92
C ASP A 69 8.95 -2.22 -11.61
N ILE A 70 7.93 -3.04 -11.82
CA ILE A 70 8.07 -4.37 -12.43
C ILE A 70 7.68 -4.32 -13.93
N GLY A 71 7.28 -3.13 -14.42
CA GLY A 71 6.80 -2.91 -15.78
C GLY A 71 5.33 -3.28 -15.97
N MET A 72 4.58 -3.45 -14.89
CA MET A 72 3.14 -3.79 -14.93
C MET A 72 2.30 -2.55 -14.69
N SER A 73 1.11 -2.44 -15.30
CA SER A 73 0.22 -1.30 -15.07
C SER A 73 -0.39 -1.32 -13.67
N GLY A 74 -0.56 -0.16 -13.02
CA GLY A 74 -1.21 -0.04 -11.71
C GLY A 74 -2.60 -0.68 -11.61
N TRP A 75 -3.33 -0.78 -12.73
CA TRP A 75 -4.64 -1.44 -12.83
C TRP A 75 -4.65 -2.92 -12.43
N TRP A 76 -3.49 -3.59 -12.39
CA TRP A 76 -3.39 -4.95 -11.88
C TRP A 76 -3.83 -5.06 -10.42
N GLN A 77 -3.87 -3.97 -9.63
CA GLN A 77 -4.42 -4.00 -8.27
C GLN A 77 -5.88 -4.47 -8.20
N LEU A 78 -6.67 -4.27 -9.26
CA LEU A 78 -8.08 -4.69 -9.27
C LEU A 78 -8.27 -6.20 -9.16
N ILE A 79 -7.28 -7.00 -9.56
CA ILE A 79 -7.37 -8.46 -9.41
C ILE A 79 -7.50 -8.85 -7.94
N GLY A 80 -7.04 -8.02 -7.00
CA GLY A 80 -7.19 -8.24 -5.57
C GLY A 80 -8.65 -8.35 -5.12
N LEU A 81 -9.58 -7.72 -5.83
CA LEU A 81 -11.02 -7.79 -5.52
C LEU A 81 -11.63 -9.18 -5.74
N THR A 82 -10.97 -10.04 -6.53
CA THR A 82 -11.41 -11.42 -6.77
C THR A 82 -11.08 -12.37 -5.61
N GLY A 83 -10.38 -11.89 -4.57
CA GLY A 83 -9.89 -12.69 -3.44
C GLY A 83 -8.62 -13.46 -3.78
N ILE A 84 -8.62 -14.25 -4.86
CA ILE A 84 -7.45 -15.04 -5.31
C ILE A 84 -6.32 -14.11 -5.77
N GLY A 85 -6.66 -12.98 -6.40
CA GLY A 85 -5.67 -12.04 -6.92
C GLY A 85 -4.81 -11.34 -5.85
N ILE A 86 -5.17 -11.40 -4.57
CA ILE A 86 -4.31 -10.89 -3.48
C ILE A 86 -2.99 -11.67 -3.42
N LEU A 87 -3.01 -12.99 -3.60
CA LEU A 87 -1.79 -13.80 -3.61
C LEU A 87 -0.87 -13.43 -4.77
N VAL A 88 -1.46 -13.18 -5.95
CA VAL A 88 -0.74 -12.73 -7.14
C VAL A 88 -0.13 -11.34 -6.93
N LEU A 89 -0.87 -10.42 -6.30
CA LEU A 89 -0.36 -9.09 -5.98
C LEU A 89 0.79 -9.13 -4.96
N ILE A 90 0.69 -9.97 -3.94
CA ILE A 90 1.78 -10.18 -2.97
C ILE A 90 3.02 -10.70 -3.70
N PHE A 91 2.86 -11.66 -4.61
CA PHE A 91 3.95 -12.17 -5.42
C PHE A 91 4.59 -11.08 -6.27
N PHE A 92 3.80 -10.26 -6.96
CA PHE A 92 4.32 -9.13 -7.72
C PHE A 92 5.03 -8.11 -6.82
N TRP A 93 4.43 -7.69 -5.71
CA TRP A 93 5.06 -6.73 -4.80
C TRP A 93 6.37 -7.24 -4.19
N ALA A 94 6.52 -8.56 -4.01
CA ALA A 94 7.74 -9.22 -3.56
C ALA A 94 8.84 -9.33 -4.65
N GLN A 95 8.50 -9.32 -5.94
CA GLN A 95 9.48 -9.40 -7.04
C GLN A 95 10.46 -8.22 -7.04
N LYS A 96 11.62 -8.41 -7.67
CA LYS A 96 12.64 -7.35 -7.76
C LYS A 96 12.18 -6.40 -8.84
N GLY A 97 12.16 -5.10 -8.51
CA GLY A 97 11.92 -4.09 -9.56
C GLY A 97 13.03 -4.19 -10.60
N LYS A 98 12.66 -3.99 -11.86
CA LYS A 98 13.64 -3.91 -12.96
C LYS A 98 14.34 -2.55 -12.94
#